data_AF-A0A371ARH2-F1
#
_entry.id   AF-A0A371ARH2-F1
#
_cell.length_a   1.000
_cell.length_b   1.000
_cell.length_c   1.000
_cell.angle_alpha   90.00
_cell.angle_beta   90.00
_cell.angle_gamma   90.00
#
_symmetry.space_group_name_H-M   'P 1'
#
loop_
_entity.id
_entity.type
_entity.pdbx_description
1 polymer ?
#
loop_
_entity_poly.entity_id
_entity_poly.type
_entity_poly.pdbx_seq_one_letter_code
_entity_poly.pdbx_strand_id
1 'polypeptide(L)'
;MSLYETNHLKFQVKEHIFSGDAIYINLGIRAGYCINNTLDLDTQEEVKLNMSCAHIFLNYLKEVVNEDPGLMIRGTVTKNAIHISMKTNKRDIDEDMQELLDIIYRIPLEYDMFQKAVEVTRNDFRIKSRESVYQAKHRLMEFSDLNKGFNYKEFTEAMNTVTFENFLVYMEKLITIQNSFLFINGNIKTIENYIFYNFIKYENGREYNVKKLFESKDLTLLIDQHFLCKSRENFKAGCIRFDFLNKEFDTTKKLVLLSLISSCLFKEKAELCVDEYDSSILYYNQDLLKYKDKINGCCKTEKLQQIKSGILIKYSELLNKKPELYNQIFVEMAMMGSDLEEFLNIIENIDNKSAQELYNMGKLKITESHLVYIEDEEEKKKQKIITSDFKKNRVMY
;
A
#
# COMPACT_ATOMS: atom_id res chain seq x y z
N MET A 1 -21.07 -10.09 6.53
CA MET A 1 -20.59 -8.78 7.03
C MET A 1 -21.38 -7.68 6.33
N SER A 2 -21.63 -6.55 7.00
CA SER A 2 -22.35 -5.42 6.40
C SER A 2 -21.35 -4.29 6.10
N LEU A 3 -21.34 -3.80 4.85
CA LEU A 3 -20.69 -2.54 4.51
C LEU A 3 -21.60 -1.41 4.97
N TYR A 4 -21.06 -0.49 5.76
CA TYR A 4 -21.78 0.69 6.20
C TYR A 4 -21.21 1.91 5.49
N GLU A 5 -22.09 2.85 5.18
CA GLU A 5 -21.72 4.16 4.66
C GLU A 5 -22.41 5.21 5.51
N THR A 6 -21.63 6.16 6.04
CA THR A 6 -22.15 7.26 6.84
C THR A 6 -21.32 8.49 6.51
N ASN A 7 -22.00 9.54 6.03
CA ASN A 7 -21.34 10.75 5.57
C ASN A 7 -20.21 10.45 4.57
N HIS A 8 -20.47 9.52 3.64
CA HIS A 8 -19.54 9.02 2.63
C HIS A 8 -18.26 8.33 3.15
N LEU A 9 -18.06 8.24 4.47
CA LEU A 9 -17.08 7.32 5.03
C LEU A 9 -17.60 5.90 4.81
N LYS A 10 -16.82 5.10 4.07
CA LYS A 10 -17.06 3.67 3.96
C LYS A 10 -16.37 2.96 5.11
N PHE A 11 -17.09 2.08 5.79
CA PHE A 11 -16.49 1.33 6.87
C PHE A 11 -17.09 -0.06 7.03
N GLN A 12 -16.31 -0.93 7.67
CA GLN A 12 -16.70 -2.31 7.93
C GLN A 12 -16.24 -2.75 9.32
N VAL A 13 -17.12 -3.49 9.98
CA VAL A 13 -16.87 -4.06 11.30
C VAL A 13 -16.81 -5.58 11.18
N LYS A 14 -15.72 -6.17 11.64
CA LYS A 14 -15.54 -7.61 11.73
C LYS A 14 -15.55 -8.04 13.20
N GLU A 15 -16.56 -8.83 13.57
CA GLU A 15 -16.61 -9.42 14.90
C GLU A 15 -15.54 -10.50 15.02
N HIS A 16 -14.59 -10.31 15.93
CA HIS A 16 -13.54 -11.28 16.24
C HIS A 16 -13.12 -11.17 17.71
N ILE A 17 -12.94 -12.32 18.37
CA ILE A 17 -12.61 -12.36 19.80
C ILE A 17 -11.09 -12.48 19.94
N PHE A 18 -10.43 -11.36 20.22
CA PHE A 18 -9.02 -11.31 20.59
C PHE A 18 -8.83 -11.45 22.10
N SER A 19 -7.63 -11.88 22.52
CA SER A 19 -7.25 -11.90 23.93
C SER A 19 -7.27 -10.49 24.53
N GLY A 20 -7.87 -10.34 25.72
CA GLY A 20 -7.86 -9.07 26.47
C GLY A 20 -8.76 -7.98 25.89
N ASP A 21 -9.88 -8.34 25.25
CA ASP A 21 -10.86 -7.41 24.65
C ASP A 21 -10.26 -6.40 23.66
N ALA A 22 -9.14 -6.77 23.04
CA ALA A 22 -8.45 -5.92 22.09
C ALA A 22 -9.32 -5.67 20.85
N ILE A 23 -9.26 -4.43 20.36
CA ILE A 23 -9.88 -3.98 19.12
C ILE A 23 -8.76 -3.41 18.26
N TYR A 24 -8.67 -3.90 17.03
CA TYR A 24 -7.72 -3.44 16.04
C TYR A 24 -8.44 -2.60 14.99
N ILE A 25 -7.94 -1.40 14.78
CA ILE A 25 -8.53 -0.42 13.88
C ILE A 25 -7.53 -0.10 12.79
N ASN A 26 -7.99 0.02 11.56
CA ASN A 26 -7.21 0.56 10.46
C ASN A 26 -8.03 1.59 9.69
N LEU A 27 -7.53 2.81 9.62
CA LEU A 27 -8.02 3.85 8.72
C LEU A 27 -7.09 3.91 7.52
N GLY A 28 -7.62 3.56 6.34
CA GLY A 28 -6.95 3.80 5.08
C GLY A 28 -7.39 5.13 4.49
N ILE A 29 -6.45 5.92 3.99
CA ILE A 29 -6.72 7.13 3.21
C ILE A 29 -6.11 6.92 1.83
N ARG A 30 -6.88 7.15 0.76
CA ARG A 30 -6.54 6.91 -0.65
C ARG A 30 -5.55 7.95 -1.17
N ALA A 31 -4.39 8.05 -0.51
CA ALA A 31 -3.41 9.11 -0.65
C ALA A 31 -1.97 8.54 -0.62
N GLY A 32 -1.72 7.47 -1.35
CA GLY A 32 -0.37 6.88 -1.47
C GLY A 32 0.59 7.69 -2.33
N TYR A 33 1.88 7.32 -2.32
CA TYR A 33 2.95 8.07 -2.99
C TYR A 33 2.94 8.01 -4.53
N CYS A 34 2.14 7.12 -5.15
CA CYS A 34 1.95 7.12 -6.60
C CYS A 34 0.80 8.03 -7.06
N ILE A 35 0.13 8.75 -6.16
CA ILE A 35 -0.92 9.72 -6.50
C ILE A 35 -0.28 11.10 -6.60
N ASN A 36 0.18 11.45 -7.80
CA ASN A 36 0.92 12.67 -8.09
C ASN A 36 0.16 13.67 -8.97
N ASN A 37 -1.02 13.30 -9.49
CA ASN A 37 -1.86 14.18 -10.29
C ASN A 37 -3.35 13.91 -10.03
N THR A 38 -4.13 14.99 -9.94
CA THR A 38 -5.57 14.96 -9.73
C THR A 38 -6.26 16.02 -10.57
N LEU A 39 -7.47 15.75 -11.04
CA LEU A 39 -8.38 16.74 -11.62
C LEU A 39 -9.28 17.27 -10.52
N ASP A 40 -9.23 18.56 -10.27
CA ASP A 40 -10.20 19.26 -9.42
C ASP A 40 -11.53 19.36 -10.17
N LEU A 41 -12.61 18.84 -9.59
CA LEU A 41 -13.90 18.71 -10.26
C LEU A 41 -14.68 20.02 -10.31
N ASP A 42 -14.36 20.99 -9.45
CA ASP A 42 -15.03 22.29 -9.44
C ASP A 42 -14.43 23.22 -10.49
N THR A 43 -13.09 23.25 -10.54
CA THR A 43 -12.32 24.13 -11.44
C THR A 43 -12.00 23.47 -12.78
N GLN A 44 -12.06 22.14 -12.86
CA GLN A 44 -11.58 21.34 -14.00
C GLN A 44 -10.07 21.50 -14.26
N GLU A 45 -9.30 21.92 -13.26
CA GLU A 45 -7.85 22.09 -13.36
C GLU A 45 -7.10 20.84 -12.89
N GLU A 46 -5.99 20.54 -13.58
CA GLU A 46 -5.05 19.51 -13.12
C GLU A 46 -4.15 20.06 -12.02
N VAL A 47 -4.14 19.36 -10.89
CA VAL A 47 -3.35 19.69 -9.70
C VAL A 47 -2.29 18.63 -9.52
N LYS A 48 -1.02 19.03 -9.65
CA LYS A 48 0.13 18.19 -9.35
C LYS A 48 0.37 18.13 -7.85
N LEU A 49 0.53 16.93 -7.34
CA LEU A 49 0.78 16.64 -5.93
C LEU A 49 2.22 16.15 -5.74
N ASN A 50 2.86 16.63 -4.68
CA ASN A 50 4.20 16.17 -4.34
C ASN A 50 4.12 14.77 -3.72
N MET A 51 4.76 13.78 -4.36
CA MET A 51 4.73 12.37 -3.96
C MET A 51 5.25 12.09 -2.53
N SER A 52 6.06 13.00 -1.97
CA SER A 52 6.59 12.84 -0.61
C SER A 52 5.57 13.19 0.48
N CYS A 53 4.51 13.93 0.14
CA CYS A 53 3.52 14.40 1.11
C CYS A 53 2.84 13.26 1.88
N ALA A 54 2.67 12.09 1.27
CA ALA A 54 2.09 10.93 1.96
C ALA A 54 2.95 10.46 3.15
N HIS A 55 4.26 10.42 2.97
CA HIS A 55 5.20 10.07 4.04
C HIS A 55 5.32 11.18 5.09
N ILE A 56 5.35 12.43 4.64
CA ILE A 56 5.42 13.60 5.52
C ILE A 56 4.17 13.68 6.38
N PHE A 57 2.98 13.46 5.81
CA PHE A 57 1.73 13.44 6.55
C PHE A 57 1.73 12.37 7.65
N LEU A 58 2.16 11.15 7.33
CA LEU A 58 2.23 10.09 8.34
C LEU A 58 3.18 10.46 9.49
N ASN A 59 4.32 11.07 9.20
CA ASN A 59 5.24 11.51 10.24
C ASN A 59 4.72 12.75 10.98
N TYR A 60 4.02 13.67 10.31
CA TYR A 60 3.32 14.79 10.94
C TYR A 60 2.32 14.29 11.98
N LEU A 61 1.49 13.30 11.64
CA LEU A 61 0.55 12.70 12.59
C LEU A 61 1.26 12.10 13.81
N LYS A 62 2.40 11.43 13.61
CA LYS A 62 3.18 10.88 14.73
C LYS A 62 3.77 11.97 15.61
N GLU A 63 4.22 13.08 15.04
CA GLU A 63 4.72 14.21 15.84
C GLU A 63 3.59 14.79 16.70
N VAL A 64 2.41 15.02 16.12
CA VAL A 64 1.23 15.51 16.86
C VAL A 64 0.82 14.53 17.96
N VAL A 65 0.74 13.24 17.65
CA VAL A 65 0.37 12.20 18.63
C VAL A 65 1.45 12.02 19.70
N ASN A 66 2.74 12.17 19.40
CA ASN A 66 3.80 12.08 20.41
C ASN A 66 3.79 13.26 21.39
N GLU A 67 3.18 14.39 21.03
CA GLU A 67 2.99 15.53 21.95
C GLU A 67 1.83 15.26 22.95
N ASP A 68 0.92 14.31 22.68
CA ASP A 68 -0.17 13.88 23.58
C ASP A 68 -0.05 12.37 23.96
N PRO A 69 0.42 12.01 25.16
CA PRO A 69 0.85 10.65 25.50
C PRO A 69 -0.24 9.56 25.57
N GLY A 70 -1.50 9.84 25.20
CA GLY A 70 -2.61 8.89 25.25
C GLY A 70 -2.68 7.93 24.06
N LEU A 71 -2.52 8.46 22.84
CA LEU A 71 -2.83 7.72 21.62
C LEU A 71 -1.61 7.00 21.04
N MET A 72 -1.73 5.69 20.75
CA MET A 72 -0.66 4.93 20.08
C MET A 72 -1.06 4.51 18.68
N ILE A 73 -0.54 5.22 17.69
CA ILE A 73 -0.72 4.89 16.27
C ILE A 73 0.52 4.25 15.65
N ARG A 74 0.28 3.36 14.69
CA ARG A 74 1.27 2.90 13.71
C ARG A 74 0.80 3.31 12.34
N GLY A 75 1.71 3.48 11.41
CA GLY A 75 1.27 3.64 10.03
C GLY A 75 2.29 3.25 8.99
N THR A 76 1.75 3.05 7.79
CA THR A 76 2.47 2.60 6.61
C THR A 76 1.93 3.38 5.41
N VAL A 77 2.81 3.79 4.51
CA VAL A 77 2.41 4.38 3.22
C VAL A 77 2.67 3.34 2.14
N THR A 78 1.65 3.03 1.35
CA THR A 78 1.72 2.21 0.14
C THR A 78 1.68 3.10 -1.09
N LYS A 79 1.78 2.48 -2.27
CA LYS A 79 1.64 3.19 -3.54
C LYS A 79 0.30 3.92 -3.68
N ASN A 80 -0.77 3.38 -3.09
CA ASN A 80 -2.14 3.85 -3.31
C ASN A 80 -2.77 4.46 -2.03
N ALA A 81 -2.28 4.13 -0.84
CA ALA A 81 -2.90 4.53 0.42
C ALA A 81 -1.90 4.88 1.53
N ILE A 82 -2.40 5.60 2.53
CA ILE A 82 -1.81 5.73 3.85
C ILE A 82 -2.66 4.89 4.80
N HIS A 83 -2.03 4.02 5.57
CA HIS A 83 -2.68 3.23 6.61
C HIS A 83 -2.29 3.76 7.97
N ILE A 84 -3.29 4.03 8.79
CA ILE A 84 -3.14 4.40 10.19
C ILE A 84 -3.80 3.29 11.00
N SER A 85 -2.97 2.51 11.70
CA SER A 85 -3.38 1.39 12.54
C SER A 85 -3.33 1.78 14.00
N MET A 86 -4.34 1.35 14.75
CA MET A 86 -4.43 1.57 16.19
C MET A 86 -4.91 0.29 16.88
N LYS A 87 -4.44 0.07 18.10
CA LYS A 87 -4.95 -0.98 18.98
C LYS A 87 -5.54 -0.32 20.22
N THR A 88 -6.81 -0.57 20.46
CA THR A 88 -7.57 -0.06 21.62
C THR A 88 -8.31 -1.22 22.30
N ASN A 89 -9.21 -0.92 23.22
CA ASN A 89 -10.13 -1.85 23.86
C ASN A 89 -11.53 -1.24 23.95
N LYS A 90 -12.52 -2.01 24.39
CA LYS A 90 -13.92 -1.57 24.42
C LYS A 90 -14.20 -0.33 25.29
N ARG A 91 -13.37 -0.07 26.32
CA ARG A 91 -13.57 1.04 27.25
C ARG A 91 -13.09 2.36 26.65
N ASP A 92 -11.98 2.30 25.92
CA ASP A 92 -11.23 3.49 25.50
C ASP A 92 -11.50 3.85 24.02
N ILE A 93 -12.11 2.94 23.24
CA ILE A 93 -12.34 3.13 21.79
C ILE A 93 -13.04 4.43 21.42
N ASP A 94 -13.99 4.92 22.23
CA ASP A 94 -14.69 6.18 21.93
C ASP A 94 -13.75 7.38 22.00
N GLU A 95 -12.92 7.45 23.04
CA GLU A 95 -11.94 8.52 23.25
C GLU A 95 -10.84 8.42 22.18
N ASP A 96 -10.22 7.24 22.03
CA ASP A 96 -9.14 7.01 21.08
C ASP A 96 -9.55 7.31 19.63
N MET A 97 -10.76 6.91 19.22
CA MET A 97 -11.25 7.16 17.87
C MET A 97 -11.63 8.62 17.65
N GLN A 98 -12.23 9.26 18.64
CA GLN A 98 -12.58 10.68 18.56
C GLN A 98 -11.31 11.51 18.38
N GLU A 99 -10.30 11.27 19.23
CA GLU A 99 -9.00 11.93 19.17
C GLU A 99 -8.31 11.71 17.82
N LEU A 100 -8.23 10.45 17.35
CA LEU A 100 -7.62 10.12 16.06
C LEU A 100 -8.28 10.87 14.90
N LEU A 101 -9.61 10.90 14.86
CA LEU A 101 -10.35 11.54 13.77
C LEU A 101 -10.26 13.07 13.84
N ASP A 102 -10.27 13.66 15.04
CA ASP A 102 -10.04 15.09 15.24
C ASP A 102 -8.64 15.48 14.75
N ILE A 103 -7.60 14.70 15.10
CA ILE A 103 -6.22 14.94 14.66
C ILE A 103 -6.10 14.93 13.13
N ILE A 104 -6.74 13.96 12.48
CA ILE A 104 -6.61 13.79 11.02
C ILE A 104 -7.39 14.85 10.25
N TYR A 105 -8.62 15.18 10.67
CA TYR A 105 -9.55 15.96 9.86
C TYR A 105 -9.78 17.39 10.34
N ARG A 106 -9.52 17.70 11.62
CA ARG A 106 -9.87 19.00 12.21
C ARG A 106 -8.69 19.81 12.72
N ILE A 107 -7.59 19.18 13.12
CA ILE A 107 -6.45 19.92 13.67
C ILE A 107 -5.85 20.89 12.63
N PRO A 108 -5.67 22.18 13.00
CA PRO A 108 -4.98 23.14 12.15
C PRO A 108 -3.54 22.69 11.83
N LEU A 109 -3.10 22.95 10.61
CA LEU A 109 -1.76 22.56 10.16
C LEU A 109 -0.74 23.62 10.57
N GLU A 110 0.27 23.20 11.32
CA GLU A 110 1.34 24.06 11.80
C GLU A 110 2.62 23.88 10.99
N TYR A 111 3.24 25.01 10.62
CA TYR A 111 4.47 25.01 9.83
C TYR A 111 5.64 24.33 10.55
N ASP A 112 5.78 24.58 11.86
CA ASP A 112 6.89 24.02 12.65
C ASP A 112 6.78 22.49 12.76
N MET A 113 5.57 21.96 12.95
CA MET A 113 5.32 20.51 12.91
C MET A 113 5.61 19.92 11.52
N PHE A 114 5.24 20.63 10.46
CA PHE A 114 5.59 20.24 9.10
C PHE A 114 7.11 20.17 8.90
N GLN A 115 7.88 21.15 9.39
CA GLN A 115 9.34 21.14 9.27
C GLN A 115 9.97 19.94 10.00
N LYS A 116 9.52 19.64 11.23
CA LYS A 116 9.95 18.45 11.98
C LYS A 116 9.64 17.17 11.18
N ALA A 117 8.41 17.04 10.69
CA ALA A 117 7.98 15.87 9.91
C ALA A 117 8.80 15.70 8.62
N VAL A 118 9.15 16.79 7.92
CA VAL A 118 10.03 16.77 6.75
C VAL A 118 11.42 16.27 7.11
N GLU A 119 12.01 16.74 8.20
CA GLU A 119 13.33 16.32 8.65
C GLU A 119 13.36 14.82 8.97
N VAL A 120 12.40 14.33 9.74
CA VAL A 120 12.25 12.90 10.07
C VAL A 120 12.09 12.08 8.79
N THR A 121 11.21 12.51 7.89
CA THR A 121 10.95 11.80 6.63
C THR A 121 12.19 11.73 5.74
N ARG A 122 12.95 12.82 5.61
CA ARG A 122 14.21 12.85 4.85
C ARG A 122 15.27 11.95 5.46
N ASN A 123 15.38 11.92 6.79
CA ASN A 123 16.31 11.05 7.49
C ASN A 123 15.97 9.57 7.25
N ASP A 124 14.70 9.19 7.40
CA ASP A 124 14.20 7.84 7.13
C ASP A 124 14.44 7.44 5.67
N PHE A 125 14.11 8.32 4.73
CA PHE A 125 14.31 8.08 3.30
C PHE A 125 15.79 7.90 2.96
N ARG A 126 16.69 8.72 3.52
CA ARG A 126 18.15 8.61 3.30
C ARG A 126 18.72 7.29 3.81
N ILE A 127 18.14 6.71 4.86
CA ILE A 127 18.53 5.40 5.38
C ILE A 127 18.02 4.31 4.43
N LYS A 128 16.71 4.29 4.16
CA LYS A 128 16.06 3.26 3.34
C LYS A 128 16.51 3.24 1.89
N SER A 129 16.73 4.40 1.28
CA SER A 129 17.18 4.52 -0.11
C SER A 129 18.55 3.90 -0.37
N ARG A 130 19.29 3.49 0.68
CA ARG A 130 20.57 2.77 0.58
C ARG A 130 20.40 1.25 0.58
N GLU A 131 19.22 0.73 0.88
CA GLU A 131 18.93 -0.70 0.91
C GLU A 131 18.63 -1.22 -0.51
N SER A 132 19.27 -2.31 -0.92
CA SER A 132 19.10 -2.82 -2.29
C SER A 132 17.67 -3.29 -2.57
N VAL A 133 16.99 -3.84 -1.56
CA VAL A 133 15.58 -4.24 -1.66
C VAL A 133 14.70 -3.01 -1.97
N TYR A 134 14.90 -1.92 -1.23
CA TYR A 134 14.14 -0.69 -1.42
C TYR A 134 14.37 -0.10 -2.80
N GLN A 135 15.64 0.03 -3.23
CA GLN A 135 15.97 0.55 -4.56
C GLN A 135 15.42 -0.35 -5.66
N ALA A 136 15.55 -1.67 -5.51
CA ALA A 136 15.05 -2.63 -6.49
C ALA A 136 13.54 -2.55 -6.64
N LYS A 137 12.80 -2.48 -5.53
CA LYS A 137 11.35 -2.33 -5.52
C LYS A 137 10.93 -1.10 -6.33
N HIS A 138 11.45 0.08 -6.01
CA HIS A 138 11.03 1.31 -6.68
C HIS A 138 11.47 1.36 -8.16
N ARG A 139 12.63 0.80 -8.52
CA ARG A 139 13.01 0.68 -9.94
C ARG A 139 12.10 -0.28 -10.71
N LEU A 140 11.73 -1.42 -10.10
CA LEU A 140 10.78 -2.34 -10.72
C LEU A 140 9.37 -1.74 -10.80
N MET A 141 9.03 -0.78 -9.92
CA MET A 141 7.76 -0.03 -10.00
C MET A 141 7.65 0.85 -11.24
N GLU A 142 8.76 1.36 -11.78
CA GLU A 142 8.74 2.10 -13.07
C GLU A 142 8.26 1.19 -14.23
N PHE A 143 8.44 -0.12 -14.09
CA PHE A 143 7.92 -1.13 -15.01
C PHE A 143 6.52 -1.64 -14.61
N SER A 144 6.29 -1.90 -13.32
CA SER A 144 5.03 -2.51 -12.86
C SER A 144 3.86 -1.55 -12.76
N ASP A 145 4.10 -0.26 -12.47
CA ASP A 145 3.08 0.77 -12.25
C ASP A 145 3.11 1.81 -13.38
N LEU A 146 3.28 1.33 -14.60
CA LEU A 146 3.45 2.14 -15.81
C LEU A 146 2.28 3.11 -16.04
N ASN A 147 1.04 2.68 -15.80
CA ASN A 147 -0.13 3.54 -16.01
C ASN A 147 -0.20 4.70 -14.99
N LYS A 148 0.49 4.55 -13.86
CA LYS A 148 0.58 5.60 -12.84
C LYS A 148 1.73 6.58 -13.08
N GLY A 149 2.56 6.31 -14.09
CA GLY A 149 3.73 7.15 -14.39
C GLY A 149 4.70 7.26 -13.23
N PHE A 150 4.79 6.24 -12.36
CA PHE A 150 5.71 6.28 -11.23
C PHE A 150 7.15 6.37 -11.73
N ASN A 151 7.90 7.33 -11.18
CA ASN A 151 9.31 7.53 -11.49
C ASN A 151 10.10 7.69 -10.19
N TYR A 152 11.12 6.85 -9.99
CA TYR A 152 11.87 6.82 -8.75
C TYR A 152 12.77 8.04 -8.58
N LYS A 153 13.27 8.61 -9.69
CA LYS A 153 14.05 9.85 -9.67
C LYS A 153 13.18 11.03 -9.24
N GLU A 154 12.00 11.18 -9.83
CA GLU A 154 11.04 12.23 -9.45
C GLU A 154 10.60 12.09 -7.99
N PHE A 155 10.31 10.87 -7.52
CA PHE A 155 10.00 10.61 -6.11
C PHE A 155 11.15 11.04 -5.17
N THR A 156 12.39 10.78 -5.57
CA THR A 156 13.58 11.19 -4.81
C THR A 156 13.76 12.71 -4.81
N GLU A 157 13.51 13.37 -5.94
CA GLU A 157 13.58 14.84 -6.04
C GLU A 157 12.49 15.52 -5.23
N ALA A 158 11.28 14.94 -5.22
CA ALA A 158 10.12 15.43 -4.48
C ALA A 158 10.39 15.55 -2.97
N MET A 159 11.16 14.62 -2.38
CA MET A 159 11.61 14.69 -0.99
C MET A 159 12.48 15.92 -0.68
N ASN A 160 13.23 16.42 -1.67
CA ASN A 160 14.13 17.56 -1.50
C ASN A 160 13.43 18.89 -1.76
N THR A 161 12.39 18.91 -2.61
CA THR A 161 11.74 20.14 -3.08
C THR A 161 10.39 20.44 -2.43
N VAL A 162 9.88 19.53 -1.59
CA VAL A 162 8.59 19.71 -0.90
C VAL A 162 8.52 21.02 -0.10
N THR A 163 7.46 21.78 -0.32
CA THR A 163 7.14 23.01 0.43
C THR A 163 5.90 22.82 1.30
N PHE A 164 5.64 23.78 2.18
CA PHE A 164 4.44 23.75 3.00
C PHE A 164 3.17 23.92 2.16
N GLU A 165 3.20 24.73 1.10
CA GLU A 165 2.09 24.86 0.16
C GLU A 165 1.77 23.53 -0.54
N ASN A 166 2.79 22.75 -0.93
CA ASN A 166 2.56 21.41 -1.48
C ASN A 166 1.83 20.51 -0.47
N PHE A 167 2.20 20.62 0.80
CA PHE A 167 1.57 19.87 1.88
C PHE A 167 0.12 20.31 2.12
N LEU A 168 -0.15 21.62 2.15
CA LEU A 168 -1.51 22.15 2.30
C LEU A 168 -2.43 21.70 1.16
N VAL A 169 -1.98 21.80 -0.09
CA VAL A 169 -2.76 21.33 -1.26
C VAL A 169 -3.03 19.83 -1.16
N TYR A 170 -2.03 19.04 -0.79
CA TYR A 170 -2.19 17.60 -0.59
C TYR A 170 -3.22 17.28 0.51
N MET A 171 -3.14 17.99 1.64
CA MET A 171 -4.06 17.84 2.77
C MET A 171 -5.48 18.24 2.40
N GLU A 172 -5.65 19.31 1.63
CA GLU A 172 -6.96 19.78 1.16
C GLU A 172 -7.62 18.75 0.23
N LYS A 173 -6.86 18.27 -0.77
CA LYS A 173 -7.43 17.45 -1.85
C LYS A 173 -7.59 15.97 -1.48
N LEU A 174 -6.67 15.40 -0.70
CA LEU A 174 -6.61 13.95 -0.48
C LEU A 174 -6.94 13.48 0.94
N ILE A 175 -6.75 14.32 1.96
CA ILE A 175 -6.99 13.94 3.35
C ILE A 175 -8.40 14.38 3.75
N THR A 176 -9.37 13.57 3.35
CA THR A 176 -10.81 13.80 3.61
C THR A 176 -11.48 12.50 4.06
N ILE A 177 -12.60 12.63 4.76
CA ILE A 177 -13.38 11.47 5.22
C ILE A 177 -13.88 10.64 4.03
N GLN A 178 -14.35 11.29 2.97
CA GLN A 178 -14.87 10.65 1.76
C GLN A 178 -13.80 9.86 1.00
N ASN A 179 -12.52 10.26 1.12
CA ASN A 179 -11.39 9.54 0.53
C ASN A 179 -10.81 8.46 1.46
N SER A 180 -11.54 8.10 2.52
CA SER A 180 -11.06 7.19 3.56
C SER A 180 -11.92 5.94 3.68
N PHE A 181 -11.34 4.89 4.26
CA PHE A 181 -12.01 3.64 4.56
C PHE A 181 -11.60 3.18 5.95
N LEU A 182 -12.58 2.90 6.80
CA LEU A 182 -12.35 2.48 8.19
C LEU A 182 -12.68 1.00 8.38
N PHE A 183 -11.73 0.23 8.90
CA PHE A 183 -11.94 -1.16 9.27
C PHE A 183 -11.73 -1.36 10.76
N ILE A 184 -12.73 -1.92 11.43
CA ILE A 184 -12.72 -2.19 12.87
C ILE A 184 -12.85 -3.70 13.07
N ASN A 185 -11.90 -4.29 13.77
CA ASN A 185 -11.81 -5.72 14.00
C ASN A 185 -11.69 -6.01 15.50
N GLY A 186 -12.72 -6.63 16.08
CA GLY A 186 -12.76 -6.88 17.52
C GLY A 186 -14.14 -7.34 17.97
N ASN A 187 -14.34 -7.47 19.28
CA ASN A 187 -15.62 -7.90 19.86
C ASN A 187 -16.63 -6.73 19.89
N ILE A 188 -17.03 -6.26 18.71
CA ILE A 188 -17.99 -5.18 18.48
C ILE A 188 -19.11 -5.68 17.59
N LYS A 189 -20.36 -5.54 18.06
CA LYS A 189 -21.55 -5.99 17.33
C LYS A 189 -22.28 -4.89 16.56
N THR A 190 -22.24 -3.66 17.08
CA THR A 190 -23.02 -2.52 16.56
C THR A 190 -22.21 -1.26 16.78
N ILE A 191 -21.85 -0.58 15.69
CA ILE A 191 -21.02 0.63 15.76
C ILE A 191 -21.83 1.85 16.20
N GLU A 192 -23.14 1.82 15.96
CA GLU A 192 -24.06 2.94 16.16
C GLU A 192 -24.22 3.32 17.64
N ASN A 193 -23.79 2.43 18.54
CA ASN A 193 -23.79 2.67 19.99
C ASN A 193 -22.56 3.45 20.48
N TYR A 194 -21.56 3.64 19.63
CA TYR A 194 -20.32 4.35 19.98
C TYR A 194 -20.45 5.84 19.70
N ILE A 195 -19.90 6.67 20.58
CA ILE A 195 -19.93 8.13 20.48
C ILE A 195 -19.22 8.62 19.22
N PHE A 196 -18.07 8.03 18.86
CA PHE A 196 -17.31 8.42 17.66
C PHE A 196 -18.11 8.19 16.36
N TYR A 197 -19.16 7.35 16.37
CA TYR A 197 -20.05 7.19 15.22
C TYR A 197 -20.84 8.48 14.93
N ASN A 198 -21.21 9.24 15.96
CA ASN A 198 -21.84 10.54 15.78
C ASN A 198 -20.88 11.55 15.16
N PHE A 199 -19.59 11.51 15.50
CA PHE A 199 -18.58 12.31 14.82
C PHE A 199 -18.59 12.04 13.32
N ILE A 200 -18.51 10.77 12.91
CA ILE A 200 -18.51 10.40 11.48
C ILE A 200 -19.78 10.93 10.80
N LYS A 201 -20.94 10.75 11.44
CA LYS A 201 -22.25 11.14 10.92
C LYS A 201 -22.42 12.64 10.70
N TYR A 202 -21.83 13.48 11.56
CA TYR A 202 -22.04 14.93 11.54
C TYR A 202 -20.80 15.72 11.11
N GLU A 203 -19.75 15.05 10.67
CA GLU A 203 -18.53 15.72 10.22
C GLU A 203 -18.76 16.49 8.93
N ASN A 204 -18.78 17.82 8.99
CA ASN A 204 -18.89 18.68 7.80
C ASN A 204 -17.50 19.13 7.32
N GLY A 205 -16.52 18.22 7.38
CA GLY A 205 -15.14 18.48 6.97
C GLY A 205 -15.02 18.74 5.46
N ARG A 206 -13.78 18.77 4.97
CA ARG A 206 -13.50 19.05 3.55
C ARG A 206 -14.18 18.05 2.63
N GLU A 207 -14.81 18.56 1.56
CA GLU A 207 -15.37 17.73 0.50
C GLU A 207 -14.27 17.21 -0.44
N TYR A 208 -14.40 15.95 -0.83
CA TYR A 208 -13.58 15.26 -1.79
C TYR A 208 -14.12 15.55 -3.18
N ASN A 209 -13.50 16.54 -3.81
CA ASN A 209 -13.88 17.06 -5.10
C ASN A 209 -12.82 16.78 -6.16
N VAL A 210 -12.03 15.71 -6.01
CA VAL A 210 -10.96 15.38 -6.96
C VAL A 210 -11.10 14.01 -7.59
N LYS A 211 -10.70 13.90 -8.85
CA LYS A 211 -10.52 12.63 -9.57
C LYS A 211 -9.05 12.38 -9.81
N LYS A 212 -8.55 11.20 -9.45
CA LYS A 212 -7.16 10.81 -9.72
C LYS A 212 -6.94 10.68 -11.22
N LEU A 213 -5.84 11.24 -11.70
CA LEU A 213 -5.44 11.14 -13.10
C LEU A 213 -4.30 10.15 -13.25
N PHE A 214 -4.49 9.18 -14.12
CA PHE A 214 -3.48 8.20 -14.50
C PHE A 214 -3.40 8.15 -16.02
N GLU A 215 -2.18 8.06 -16.56
CA GLU A 215 -1.95 8.04 -17.99
C GLU A 215 -1.97 6.59 -18.48
N SER A 216 -3.03 6.19 -19.20
CA SER A 216 -3.04 4.89 -19.86
C SER A 216 -1.93 4.85 -20.93
N LYS A 217 -0.94 3.99 -20.73
CA LYS A 217 0.14 3.76 -21.72
C LYS A 217 -0.27 2.65 -22.68
N ASP A 218 0.23 2.71 -23.91
CA ASP A 218 0.01 1.65 -24.91
C ASP A 218 0.74 0.37 -24.49
N LEU A 219 -0.04 -0.58 -23.96
CA LEU A 219 0.45 -1.85 -23.44
C LEU A 219 0.97 -2.76 -24.55
N THR A 220 0.61 -2.54 -25.83
CA THR A 220 0.98 -3.43 -26.94
C THR A 220 2.48 -3.39 -27.25
N LEU A 221 3.16 -2.29 -26.92
CA LEU A 221 4.58 -2.07 -27.21
C LEU A 221 5.53 -2.55 -26.11
N LEU A 222 4.99 -2.97 -24.95
CA LEU A 222 5.83 -3.45 -23.84
C LEU A 222 6.52 -4.77 -24.18
N ILE A 223 7.82 -4.83 -23.90
CA ILE A 223 8.72 -5.97 -24.07
C ILE A 223 9.40 -6.30 -22.74
N ASP A 224 10.00 -7.48 -22.65
CA ASP A 224 10.81 -7.84 -21.48
C ASP A 224 11.98 -6.85 -21.29
N GLN A 225 12.35 -6.60 -20.04
CA GLN A 225 13.44 -5.69 -19.67
C GLN A 225 14.46 -6.39 -18.78
N HIS A 226 15.74 -6.08 -18.99
CA HIS A 226 16.83 -6.61 -18.17
C HIS A 226 17.78 -5.48 -17.80
N PHE A 227 17.87 -5.22 -16.50
CA PHE A 227 18.68 -4.16 -15.93
C PHE A 227 19.86 -4.76 -15.19
N LEU A 228 21.07 -4.31 -15.57
CA LEU A 228 22.30 -4.59 -14.86
C LEU A 228 22.80 -3.30 -14.23
N CYS A 229 22.96 -3.29 -12.91
CA CYS A 229 23.30 -2.10 -12.15
C CYS A 229 24.43 -2.39 -11.17
N LYS A 230 25.30 -1.40 -10.96
CA LYS A 230 26.30 -1.46 -9.91
C LYS A 230 25.66 -1.07 -8.56
N SER A 231 25.98 -1.81 -7.51
CA SER A 231 25.50 -1.57 -6.15
C SER A 231 26.56 -1.97 -5.13
N ARG A 232 26.25 -1.81 -3.84
CA ARG A 232 27.12 -2.15 -2.71
C ARG A 232 27.10 -3.62 -2.34
N GLU A 233 26.12 -4.35 -2.83
CA GLU A 233 25.94 -5.78 -2.60
C GLU A 233 25.33 -6.43 -3.84
N ASN A 234 25.52 -7.74 -3.94
CA ASN A 234 24.85 -8.52 -4.97
C ASN A 234 23.39 -8.73 -4.59
N PHE A 235 22.48 -8.34 -5.47
CA PHE A 235 21.04 -8.49 -5.22
C PHE A 235 20.30 -8.76 -6.52
N LYS A 236 19.27 -9.61 -6.46
CA LYS A 236 18.46 -9.99 -7.62
C LYS A 236 17.00 -9.80 -7.30
N ALA A 237 16.29 -9.16 -8.21
CA ALA A 237 14.84 -9.05 -8.16
C ALA A 237 14.25 -9.15 -9.56
N GLY A 238 13.00 -9.55 -9.62
CA GLY A 238 12.24 -9.51 -10.86
C GLY A 238 10.81 -9.09 -10.62
N CYS A 239 10.18 -8.71 -11.71
CA CYS A 239 8.78 -8.33 -11.77
C CYS A 239 8.15 -9.00 -12.98
N ILE A 240 7.00 -9.63 -12.78
CA ILE A 240 6.15 -10.12 -13.86
C ILE A 240 4.93 -9.21 -13.92
N ARG A 241 4.73 -8.52 -15.04
CA ARG A 241 3.58 -7.67 -15.29
C ARG A 241 2.51 -8.44 -16.07
N PHE A 242 1.25 -8.23 -15.69
CA PHE A 242 0.09 -8.87 -16.26
C PHE A 242 -0.89 -7.82 -16.78
N ASP A 243 -1.00 -7.71 -18.10
CA ASP A 243 -1.95 -6.83 -18.76
C ASP A 243 -3.18 -7.65 -19.16
N PHE A 244 -4.32 -7.39 -18.52
CA PHE A 244 -5.58 -8.07 -18.77
C PHE A 244 -6.31 -7.39 -19.93
N LEU A 245 -6.38 -8.05 -21.09
CA LEU A 245 -7.01 -7.48 -22.28
C LEU A 245 -8.55 -7.56 -22.23
N ASN A 246 -9.10 -8.38 -21.34
CA ASN A 246 -10.53 -8.42 -21.07
C ASN A 246 -10.91 -7.33 -20.05
N LYS A 247 -11.70 -6.34 -20.49
CA LYS A 247 -12.15 -5.21 -19.65
C LYS A 247 -13.13 -5.62 -18.53
N GLU A 248 -13.80 -6.77 -18.66
CA GLU A 248 -14.72 -7.30 -17.64
C GLU A 248 -13.97 -8.04 -16.51
N PHE A 249 -12.64 -8.10 -16.57
CA PHE A 249 -11.80 -8.76 -15.59
C PHE A 249 -11.50 -7.82 -14.42
N ASP A 250 -12.39 -7.82 -13.43
CA ASP A 250 -12.31 -6.99 -12.22
C ASP A 250 -11.10 -7.29 -11.31
N THR A 251 -10.85 -6.40 -10.35
CA THR A 251 -9.74 -6.50 -9.38
C THR A 251 -9.77 -7.79 -8.57
N THR A 252 -10.95 -8.26 -8.15
CA THR A 252 -11.08 -9.51 -7.38
C THR A 252 -10.58 -10.71 -8.20
N LYS A 253 -10.99 -10.83 -9.47
CA LYS A 253 -10.52 -11.87 -10.38
C LYS A 253 -9.01 -11.79 -10.63
N LYS A 254 -8.45 -10.57 -10.79
CA LYS A 254 -6.99 -10.35 -10.91
C LYS A 254 -6.27 -10.88 -9.67
N LEU A 255 -6.75 -10.52 -8.47
CA LEU A 255 -6.18 -10.96 -7.19
C LEU A 255 -6.21 -12.47 -7.05
N VAL A 256 -7.34 -13.13 -7.36
CA VAL A 256 -7.47 -14.59 -7.31
C VAL A 256 -6.45 -15.25 -8.24
N LEU A 257 -6.45 -14.88 -9.53
CA LEU A 257 -5.59 -15.52 -10.52
C LEU A 257 -4.10 -15.33 -10.17
N LEU A 258 -3.70 -14.10 -9.83
CA LEU A 258 -2.30 -13.80 -9.53
C LEU A 258 -1.86 -14.40 -8.19
N SER A 259 -2.75 -14.55 -7.21
CA SER A 259 -2.45 -15.27 -5.96
C SER A 259 -2.13 -16.74 -6.22
N LEU A 260 -2.89 -17.40 -7.12
CA LEU A 260 -2.61 -18.78 -7.51
C LEU A 260 -1.27 -18.91 -8.24
N ILE A 261 -1.01 -18.03 -9.21
CA ILE A 261 0.25 -18.01 -9.97
C ILE A 261 1.45 -17.74 -9.05
N SER A 262 1.36 -16.71 -8.21
CA SER A 262 2.41 -16.34 -7.25
C SER A 262 2.73 -17.49 -6.28
N SER A 263 1.70 -18.14 -5.76
CA SER A 263 1.87 -19.27 -4.85
C SER A 263 2.47 -20.49 -5.56
N CYS A 264 2.09 -20.76 -6.80
CA CYS A 264 2.66 -21.84 -7.61
C CYS A 264 4.14 -21.62 -7.91
N LEU A 265 4.53 -20.41 -8.31
CA LEU A 265 5.89 -20.09 -8.74
C LEU A 265 6.84 -19.82 -7.57
N PHE A 266 6.36 -19.11 -6.55
CA PHE A 266 7.20 -18.52 -5.51
C PHE A 266 6.85 -18.97 -4.10
N LYS A 267 5.85 -19.85 -3.92
CA LYS A 267 5.42 -20.35 -2.60
C LYS A 267 5.16 -19.21 -1.60
N GLU A 268 4.43 -18.19 -2.05
CA GLU A 268 4.03 -17.01 -1.26
C GLU A 268 5.17 -16.06 -0.86
N LYS A 269 6.38 -16.24 -1.40
CA LYS A 269 7.54 -15.35 -1.15
C LYS A 269 7.61 -14.14 -2.08
N ALA A 270 6.59 -13.92 -2.89
CA ALA A 270 6.49 -12.81 -3.81
C ALA A 270 5.43 -11.80 -3.34
N GLU A 271 5.65 -10.54 -3.66
CA GLU A 271 4.74 -9.44 -3.43
C GLU A 271 3.74 -9.36 -4.60
N LEU A 272 2.45 -9.36 -4.27
CA LEU A 272 1.37 -9.16 -5.23
C LEU A 272 1.00 -7.68 -5.25
N CYS A 273 1.06 -7.07 -6.42
CA CYS A 273 0.70 -5.67 -6.60
C CYS A 273 -0.41 -5.59 -7.64
N VAL A 274 -1.66 -5.52 -7.18
CA VAL A 274 -2.85 -5.54 -8.03
C VAL A 274 -3.74 -4.35 -7.69
N ASP A 275 -4.17 -3.60 -8.69
CA ASP A 275 -5.22 -2.60 -8.58
C ASP A 275 -6.00 -2.50 -9.90
N GLU A 276 -6.83 -1.46 -10.02
CA GLU A 276 -7.66 -1.24 -11.20
C GLU A 276 -6.83 -1.03 -12.48
N TYR A 277 -5.63 -0.44 -12.37
CA TYR A 277 -4.80 -0.04 -13.51
C TYR A 277 -3.66 -1.02 -13.81
N ASP A 278 -2.96 -1.46 -12.77
CA ASP A 278 -1.73 -2.23 -12.90
C ASP A 278 -1.78 -3.52 -12.08
N SER A 279 -1.11 -4.55 -12.60
CA SER A 279 -1.08 -5.87 -11.97
C SER A 279 0.25 -6.55 -12.19
N SER A 280 0.90 -6.93 -11.10
CA SER A 280 2.23 -7.52 -11.14
C SER A 280 2.55 -8.41 -9.95
N ILE A 281 3.57 -9.25 -10.14
CA ILE A 281 4.19 -10.07 -9.10
C ILE A 281 5.66 -9.65 -9.01
N LEU A 282 6.06 -9.08 -7.88
CA LEU A 282 7.45 -8.74 -7.59
C LEU A 282 8.08 -9.83 -6.72
N TYR A 283 9.28 -10.25 -7.05
CA TYR A 283 9.99 -11.29 -6.32
C TYR A 283 11.45 -10.92 -6.10
N TYR A 284 11.98 -11.32 -4.94
CA TYR A 284 13.30 -10.92 -4.47
C TYR A 284 14.13 -12.14 -4.10
N ASN A 285 15.44 -12.11 -4.38
CA ASN A 285 16.38 -13.17 -4.03
C ASN A 285 15.93 -14.56 -4.50
N GLN A 286 15.27 -14.64 -5.65
CA GLN A 286 14.97 -15.88 -6.36
C GLN A 286 15.81 -15.96 -7.64
N ASP A 287 15.84 -17.14 -8.25
CA ASP A 287 16.45 -17.31 -9.57
C ASP A 287 15.73 -16.46 -10.62
N LEU A 288 16.48 -15.78 -11.48
CA LEU A 288 15.93 -15.00 -12.58
C LEU A 288 15.70 -15.91 -13.79
N LEU A 289 14.55 -16.57 -13.80
CA LEU A 289 14.13 -17.48 -14.86
C LEU A 289 13.10 -16.80 -15.77
N LYS A 290 12.85 -17.37 -16.95
CA LYS A 290 11.69 -17.01 -17.79
C LYS A 290 10.42 -17.59 -17.18
N TYR A 291 9.87 -16.92 -16.17
CA TYR A 291 8.70 -17.42 -15.45
C TYR A 291 7.43 -17.34 -16.29
N LYS A 292 7.36 -16.41 -17.24
CA LYS A 292 6.22 -16.26 -18.17
C LYS A 292 5.90 -17.54 -18.94
N ASP A 293 6.92 -18.31 -19.29
CA ASP A 293 6.78 -19.59 -20.00
C ASP A 293 6.16 -20.67 -19.10
N LYS A 294 6.18 -20.48 -17.78
CA LYS A 294 5.66 -21.43 -16.77
C LYS A 294 4.26 -21.08 -16.26
N ILE A 295 3.77 -19.87 -16.51
CA ILE A 295 2.51 -19.37 -15.94
C ILE A 295 1.31 -20.20 -16.37
N ASN A 296 1.22 -20.56 -17.65
CA ASN A 296 0.13 -21.41 -18.16
C ASN A 296 0.06 -22.77 -17.44
N GLY A 297 1.20 -23.28 -16.95
CA GLY A 297 1.25 -24.52 -16.18
C GLY A 297 0.68 -24.39 -14.78
N CYS A 298 0.65 -23.17 -14.19
CA CYS A 298 0.23 -22.93 -12.81
C CYS A 298 -1.26 -23.23 -12.58
N CYS A 299 -2.10 -22.97 -13.59
CA CYS A 299 -3.55 -23.19 -13.54
C CYS A 299 -3.96 -24.62 -13.88
N LYS A 300 -3.01 -25.49 -14.26
CA LYS A 300 -3.24 -26.91 -14.59
C LYS A 300 -2.69 -27.87 -13.54
N THR A 301 -2.28 -27.36 -12.38
CA THR A 301 -1.51 -28.14 -11.42
C THR A 301 -2.38 -29.07 -10.58
N GLU A 302 -1.93 -30.31 -10.40
CA GLU A 302 -2.43 -31.22 -9.34
C GLU A 302 -2.23 -30.64 -7.92
N LYS A 303 -1.45 -29.55 -7.81
CA LYS A 303 -1.11 -28.86 -6.56
C LYS A 303 -2.09 -27.75 -6.19
N LEU A 304 -3.19 -27.54 -6.94
CA LEU A 304 -4.15 -26.48 -6.63
C LEU A 304 -4.64 -26.54 -5.18
N GLN A 305 -4.94 -27.73 -4.65
CA GLN A 305 -5.38 -27.88 -3.26
C GLN A 305 -4.31 -27.40 -2.27
N GLN A 306 -3.04 -27.75 -2.49
CA GLN A 306 -1.93 -27.28 -1.66
C GLN A 306 -1.79 -25.75 -1.70
N ILE A 307 -1.96 -25.17 -2.89
CA ILE A 307 -1.89 -23.71 -3.09
C ILE A 307 -3.03 -23.01 -2.35
N LYS A 308 -4.28 -23.49 -2.51
CA LYS A 308 -5.46 -22.96 -1.82
C LYS A 308 -5.27 -23.00 -0.31
N SER A 309 -4.85 -24.14 0.22
CA SER A 309 -4.58 -24.30 1.65
C SER A 309 -3.50 -23.35 2.15
N GLY A 310 -2.41 -23.15 1.40
CA GLY A 310 -1.37 -22.19 1.77
C GLY A 310 -1.91 -20.76 1.93
N ILE A 311 -2.65 -20.29 0.92
CA ILE A 311 -3.25 -18.95 0.92
C ILE A 311 -4.21 -18.78 2.11
N LEU A 312 -5.11 -19.75 2.32
CA LEU A 312 -6.08 -19.70 3.42
C LEU A 312 -5.40 -19.72 4.80
N ILE A 313 -4.37 -20.56 4.97
CA ILE A 313 -3.57 -20.61 6.21
C ILE A 313 -2.89 -19.25 6.44
N LYS A 314 -2.26 -18.66 5.42
CA LYS A 314 -1.62 -17.34 5.52
C LYS A 314 -2.59 -16.28 6.07
N TYR A 315 -3.79 -16.16 5.51
CA TYR A 315 -4.77 -15.17 5.97
C TYR A 315 -5.32 -15.46 7.37
N SER A 316 -5.53 -16.74 7.71
CA SER A 316 -5.90 -17.16 9.06
C SER A 316 -4.80 -16.83 10.09
N GLU A 317 -3.54 -17.07 9.75
CA GLU A 317 -2.41 -16.70 10.60
C GLU A 317 -2.26 -15.19 10.77
N LEU A 318 -2.47 -14.42 9.70
CA LEU A 318 -2.48 -12.96 9.77
C LEU A 318 -3.58 -12.46 10.69
N LEU A 319 -4.82 -12.96 10.56
CA LEU A 319 -5.93 -12.54 11.41
C LEU A 319 -5.61 -12.77 12.90
N ASN A 320 -5.09 -13.94 13.25
CA ASN A 320 -4.87 -14.32 14.65
C ASN A 320 -3.56 -13.77 15.25
N LYS A 321 -2.47 -13.74 14.48
CA LYS A 321 -1.12 -13.42 14.98
C LYS A 321 -0.65 -12.00 14.61
N LYS A 322 -1.20 -11.41 13.55
CA LYS A 322 -0.81 -10.09 13.04
C LYS A 322 -2.05 -9.28 12.58
N PRO A 323 -3.04 -9.04 13.45
CA PRO A 323 -4.31 -8.41 13.08
C PRO A 323 -4.15 -7.02 12.45
N GLU A 324 -3.14 -6.24 12.85
CA GLU A 324 -2.82 -4.96 12.20
C GLU A 324 -2.52 -5.12 10.71
N LEU A 325 -1.75 -6.14 10.32
CA LEU A 325 -1.40 -6.41 8.94
C LEU A 325 -2.58 -7.02 8.17
N TYR A 326 -3.38 -7.87 8.83
CA TYR A 326 -4.63 -8.36 8.25
C TYR A 326 -5.57 -7.18 7.92
N ASN A 327 -5.76 -6.26 8.86
CA ASN A 327 -6.60 -5.09 8.68
C ASN A 327 -6.09 -4.19 7.55
N GLN A 328 -4.77 -3.97 7.45
CA GLN A 328 -4.18 -3.21 6.33
C GLN A 328 -4.49 -3.83 4.97
N ILE A 329 -4.35 -5.16 4.84
CA ILE A 329 -4.67 -5.86 3.59
C ILE A 329 -6.17 -5.76 3.27
N PHE A 330 -7.03 -5.90 4.30
CA PHE A 330 -8.47 -5.75 4.15
C PHE A 330 -8.82 -4.37 3.56
N VAL A 331 -8.29 -3.32 4.18
CA VAL A 331 -8.53 -1.93 3.77
C VAL A 331 -7.98 -1.66 2.37
N GLU A 332 -6.76 -2.12 2.06
CA GLU A 332 -6.15 -1.95 0.74
C GLU A 332 -7.00 -2.61 -0.35
N MET A 333 -7.48 -3.84 -0.13
CA MET A 333 -8.37 -4.53 -1.07
C MET A 333 -9.70 -3.80 -1.26
N ALA A 334 -10.35 -3.40 -0.16
CA ALA A 334 -11.60 -2.65 -0.21
C ALA A 334 -11.42 -1.33 -0.97
N MET A 335 -10.28 -0.66 -0.78
CA MET A 335 -9.94 0.53 -1.54
C MET A 335 -9.74 0.21 -3.03
N MET A 336 -9.14 -0.91 -3.39
CA MET A 336 -8.98 -1.30 -4.80
C MET A 336 -10.25 -1.85 -5.46
N GLY A 337 -11.39 -1.85 -4.75
CA GLY A 337 -12.68 -2.32 -5.25
C GLY A 337 -12.83 -3.84 -5.19
N SER A 338 -12.14 -4.50 -4.26
CA SER A 338 -12.22 -5.94 -4.01
C SER A 338 -12.56 -6.22 -2.55
N ASP A 339 -13.30 -7.29 -2.28
CA ASP A 339 -13.62 -7.72 -0.93
C ASP A 339 -12.75 -8.92 -0.52
N LEU A 340 -12.11 -8.85 0.66
CA LEU A 340 -11.23 -9.93 1.12
C LEU A 340 -12.00 -11.23 1.38
N GLU A 341 -13.25 -11.17 1.81
CA GLU A 341 -14.04 -12.36 2.10
C GLU A 341 -14.53 -13.03 0.81
N GLU A 342 -14.95 -12.24 -0.17
CA GLU A 342 -15.23 -12.71 -1.53
C GLU A 342 -13.99 -13.40 -2.12
N PHE A 343 -12.82 -12.75 -2.05
CA PHE A 343 -11.56 -13.33 -2.50
C PHE A 343 -11.27 -14.68 -1.80
N LEU A 344 -11.36 -14.74 -0.48
CA LEU A 344 -11.09 -15.97 0.28
C LEU A 344 -12.10 -17.08 -0.06
N ASN A 345 -13.38 -16.73 -0.23
CA ASN A 345 -14.42 -17.66 -0.61
C ASN A 345 -14.20 -18.23 -2.02
N ILE A 346 -13.77 -17.40 -2.98
CA ILE A 346 -13.39 -17.89 -4.32
C ILE A 346 -12.18 -18.82 -4.21
N ILE A 347 -11.14 -18.43 -3.45
CA ILE A 347 -9.96 -19.26 -3.24
C ILE A 347 -10.31 -20.60 -2.59
N GLU A 348 -11.26 -20.67 -1.66
CA GLU A 348 -11.68 -21.91 -1.02
C GLU A 348 -12.42 -22.84 -2.00
N ASN A 349 -13.26 -22.29 -2.87
CA ASN A 349 -14.16 -23.06 -3.72
C ASN A 349 -13.65 -23.32 -5.15
N ILE A 350 -12.60 -22.62 -5.59
CA ILE A 350 -12.09 -22.79 -6.96
C ILE A 350 -11.54 -24.20 -7.19
N ASP A 351 -11.88 -24.79 -8.33
CA ASP A 351 -11.35 -26.05 -8.83
C ASP A 351 -10.40 -25.83 -10.03
N ASN A 352 -9.79 -26.92 -10.51
CA ASN A 352 -8.84 -26.84 -11.63
C ASN A 352 -9.48 -26.30 -12.93
N LYS A 353 -10.74 -26.64 -13.17
CA LYS A 353 -11.45 -26.21 -14.38
C LYS A 353 -11.73 -24.71 -14.30
N SER A 354 -12.30 -24.24 -13.19
CA SER A 354 -12.55 -22.81 -12.94
C SER A 354 -11.27 -21.99 -12.91
N ALA A 355 -10.17 -22.50 -12.36
CA ALA A 355 -8.88 -21.82 -12.40
C ALA A 355 -8.35 -21.66 -13.83
N GLN A 356 -8.50 -22.68 -14.68
CA GLN A 356 -8.12 -22.60 -16.09
C GLN A 356 -9.04 -21.67 -16.89
N GLU A 357 -10.35 -21.69 -16.61
CA GLU A 357 -11.32 -20.77 -17.22
C GLU A 357 -11.01 -19.32 -16.85
N LEU A 358 -10.70 -19.06 -15.58
CA LEU A 358 -10.28 -17.74 -15.10
C LEU A 358 -9.03 -17.24 -15.83
N TYR A 359 -8.01 -18.09 -16.00
CA TYR A 359 -6.81 -17.76 -16.77
C TYR A 359 -7.13 -17.40 -18.23
N ASN A 360 -7.94 -18.24 -18.90
CA ASN A 360 -8.32 -18.02 -20.29
C ASN A 360 -9.16 -16.75 -20.48
N MET A 361 -10.06 -16.46 -19.53
CA MET A 361 -10.93 -15.28 -19.56
C MET A 361 -10.15 -13.97 -19.47
N GLY A 362 -9.02 -13.95 -18.76
CA GLY A 362 -8.20 -12.75 -18.57
C GLY A 362 -7.54 -12.23 -19.86
N LYS A 363 -7.35 -13.08 -20.88
CA LYS A 363 -6.64 -12.76 -22.14
C LYS A 363 -5.34 -11.99 -21.88
N LEU A 364 -4.42 -12.63 -21.17
CA LEU A 364 -3.24 -11.97 -20.63
C LEU A 364 -2.18 -11.65 -21.70
N LYS A 365 -1.65 -10.43 -21.66
CA LYS A 365 -0.28 -10.15 -22.13
C LYS A 365 0.63 -10.13 -20.91
N ILE A 366 1.74 -10.85 -21.00
CA ILE A 366 2.69 -11.02 -19.88
C ILE A 366 4.06 -10.54 -20.31
N THR A 367 4.67 -9.67 -19.50
CA THR A 367 6.02 -9.15 -19.71
C THR A 367 6.83 -9.28 -18.43
N GLU A 368 8.14 -9.45 -18.56
CA GLU A 368 9.04 -9.64 -17.42
C GLU A 368 10.13 -8.58 -17.36
N SER A 369 10.43 -8.12 -16.15
CA SER A 369 11.58 -7.28 -15.88
C SER A 369 12.49 -7.96 -14.87
N HIS A 370 13.79 -8.00 -15.15
CA HIS A 370 14.81 -8.49 -14.23
C HIS A 370 15.78 -7.37 -13.87
N LEU A 371 16.12 -7.29 -12.59
CA LEU A 371 17.09 -6.37 -12.06
C LEU A 371 18.18 -7.13 -11.32
N VAL A 372 19.43 -6.93 -11.74
CA VAL A 372 20.62 -7.48 -11.11
C VAL A 372 21.49 -6.33 -10.64
N TYR A 373 21.71 -6.29 -9.33
CA TYR A 373 22.75 -5.49 -8.71
C TYR A 373 24.02 -6.33 -8.58
N ILE A 374 25.13 -5.83 -9.13
CA ILE A 374 26.48 -6.39 -8.97
C ILE A 374 27.25 -5.51 -7.99
N GLU A 375 27.90 -6.14 -7.03
CA GLU A 375 28.75 -5.48 -6.05
C GLU A 375 29.92 -4.73 -6.72
N ASP A 376 30.10 -3.46 -6.36
CA ASP A 376 31.20 -2.60 -6.76
C ASP A 376 31.93 -2.07 -5.51
N GLU A 377 33.24 -2.34 -5.44
CA GLU A 377 34.13 -1.96 -4.32
C GLU A 377 34.20 -0.44 -4.09
N GLU A 378 33.99 0.39 -5.11
CA GLU A 378 33.97 1.85 -4.96
C GLU A 378 32.70 2.32 -4.22
N GLU A 379 31.55 1.73 -4.54
CA GLU A 379 30.28 2.04 -3.89
C GLU A 379 30.26 1.58 -2.42
N LYS A 380 30.93 0.47 -2.12
CA LYS A 380 31.13 -0.04 -0.76
C LYS A 380 32.02 0.89 0.08
N LYS A 381 33.07 1.47 -0.51
CA LYS A 381 33.96 2.43 0.16
C LYS A 381 33.27 3.75 0.50
N LYS A 382 32.42 4.29 -0.39
CA LYS A 382 31.63 5.51 -0.12
C LYS A 382 30.75 5.38 1.13
N GLN A 383 30.22 4.19 1.43
CA GLN A 383 29.39 3.94 2.61
C GLN A 383 30.19 3.91 3.92
N LYS A 384 31.42 3.38 3.92
CA LYS A 384 32.30 3.34 5.12
C LYS A 384 32.72 4.73 5.57
N ILE A 385 33.02 5.62 4.63
CA ILE A 385 33.41 7.02 4.93
C ILE A 385 32.23 7.76 5.58
N ILE A 386 31.03 7.61 5.03
CA ILE A 386 29.84 8.27 5.57
C ILE A 386 29.43 7.68 6.93
N THR A 387 29.51 6.35 7.13
CA THR A 387 29.18 5.74 8.44
C THR A 387 30.18 6.10 9.54
N SER A 388 31.45 6.39 9.22
CA SER A 388 32.40 6.96 10.18
C SER A 388 32.08 8.40 10.58
N ASP A 389 31.53 9.21 9.67
CA ASP A 389 31.11 10.59 9.97
C ASP A 389 29.82 10.62 10.82
N PHE A 390 28.88 9.70 10.57
CA PHE A 390 27.67 9.55 11.40
C PHE A 390 27.96 9.05 12.82
N LYS A 391 28.98 8.19 13.01
CA LYS A 391 29.41 7.80 14.36
C LYS A 391 30.08 8.94 15.11
N LYS A 392 30.79 9.84 14.43
CA LYS A 392 31.39 11.04 15.06
C LYS A 392 30.32 12.04 15.51
N ASN A 393 29.23 12.19 14.76
CA ASN A 393 28.14 13.10 15.11
C ASN A 393 27.13 12.54 16.14
N ARG A 394 27.32 11.30 16.64
CA ARG A 394 26.56 10.73 17.76
C ARG A 394 27.28 10.79 19.11
N VAL A 395 28.48 11.38 19.16
CA VAL A 395 29.25 11.58 20.41
C VAL A 395 29.11 13.02 20.93
N MET A 396 28.25 13.83 20.31
CA MET A 396 27.79 15.09 20.90
C MET A 396 26.26 15.08 20.88
N TYR A 397 25.68 15.29 22.06
CA TYR A 397 24.28 15.15 22.51
C TYR A 397 23.91 13.79 23.07
#